data_AF-A0A6L7X8C2-F1
#
_entry.id   AF-A0A6L7X8C2-F1
#
_cell.length_a   1.000
_cell.length_b   1.000
_cell.length_c   1.000
_cell.angle_alpha   90.00
_cell.angle_beta   90.00
_cell.angle_gamma   90.00
#
_symmetry.space_group_name_H-M   'P 1'
#
loop_
_entity.id
_entity.type
_entity.pdbx_description
1 polymer ?
#
loop_
_entity_poly.entity_id
_entity_poly.type
_entity_poly.pdbx_seq_one_letter_code
_entity_poly.pdbx_strand_id
1 'polypeptide(L)'
;NSRAQRCLTFTSEPLEGDVEITGWPAVQLELSTTSDRGAIEVTLEQVGQDGSAAYLSEGFLNFEHRRVRADPGGHEGPVWHSWSKADLAPVNPGEPMDIQVEMYPISSIVRAGDRIRLTIAAADADNLVVPTQGDEATLTITIGGERAGRLILPTVNESVIPTAQVVEGGFDGESGGYAFRRPVDPPMVRSG
;
A
#
# COMPACT_ATOMS: atom_id res chain seq x y z
N ASN A 1 4.77 19.04 9.59
CA ASN A 1 4.65 17.79 10.37
C ASN A 1 5.66 16.80 9.80
N SER A 2 6.69 16.41 10.55
CA SER A 2 7.87 15.66 10.02
C SER A 2 7.56 14.23 9.57
N ARG A 3 6.49 13.60 10.11
CA ARG A 3 6.03 12.27 9.68
C ARG A 3 5.46 12.26 8.25
N ALA A 4 4.70 13.27 7.87
CA ALA A 4 4.14 13.39 6.50
C ALA A 4 5.21 13.53 5.40
N GLN A 5 6.47 13.86 5.77
CA GLN A 5 7.59 13.95 4.83
C GLN A 5 8.31 12.60 4.64
N ARG A 6 7.96 11.57 5.42
CA ARG A 6 8.60 10.24 5.43
C ARG A 6 7.65 9.11 5.00
N CYS A 7 6.43 9.45 4.62
CA CYS A 7 5.43 8.50 4.14
C CYS A 7 4.97 8.89 2.73
N LEU A 8 4.61 7.90 1.94
CA LEU A 8 3.97 8.07 0.64
C LEU A 8 2.47 7.87 0.81
N THR A 9 1.69 8.89 0.49
CA THR A 9 0.22 8.84 0.60
C THR A 9 -0.42 8.97 -0.76
N PHE A 10 -1.34 8.05 -1.06
CA PHE A 10 -2.15 8.00 -2.27
C PHE A 10 -3.61 8.16 -1.86
N THR A 11 -4.34 9.07 -2.48
CA THR A 11 -5.77 9.29 -2.17
C THR A 11 -6.56 9.25 -3.47
N SER A 12 -7.65 8.48 -3.50
CA SER A 12 -8.54 8.39 -4.66
C SER A 12 -9.24 9.71 -4.95
N GLU A 13 -9.89 9.80 -6.10
CA GLU A 13 -10.97 10.76 -6.29
C GLU A 13 -12.16 10.46 -5.36
N PRO A 14 -13.07 11.42 -5.12
CA PRO A 14 -14.30 11.15 -4.38
C PRO A 14 -15.03 9.98 -5.04
N LEU A 15 -15.51 9.04 -4.22
CA LEU A 15 -16.22 7.89 -4.73
C LEU A 15 -17.57 8.33 -5.33
N GLU A 16 -17.90 7.79 -6.51
CA GLU A 16 -19.18 8.07 -7.17
C GLU A 16 -20.37 7.35 -6.50
N GLY A 17 -20.09 6.36 -5.66
CA GLY A 17 -21.07 5.59 -4.90
C GLY A 17 -20.46 5.01 -3.62
N ASP A 18 -21.30 4.41 -2.78
CA ASP A 18 -20.82 3.66 -1.61
C ASP A 18 -20.00 2.46 -2.07
N VAL A 19 -18.83 2.22 -1.45
CA VAL A 19 -17.98 1.04 -1.68
C VAL A 19 -17.96 0.22 -0.41
N GLU A 20 -18.43 -1.03 -0.49
CA GLU A 20 -18.33 -1.99 0.60
C GLU A 20 -17.06 -2.82 0.45
N ILE A 21 -16.19 -2.75 1.45
CA ILE A 21 -14.94 -3.50 1.55
C ILE A 21 -15.14 -4.55 2.64
N THR A 22 -15.25 -5.82 2.25
CA THR A 22 -15.46 -6.94 3.17
C THR A 22 -14.48 -8.08 2.85
N GLY A 23 -13.47 -8.26 3.70
CA GLY A 23 -12.39 -9.24 3.53
C GLY A 23 -11.02 -8.64 3.90
N TRP A 24 -9.94 -9.19 3.35
CA TRP A 24 -8.56 -8.71 3.54
C TRP A 24 -8.11 -7.77 2.41
N PRO A 25 -7.99 -6.45 2.65
CA PRO A 25 -7.28 -5.57 1.73
C PRO A 25 -5.81 -5.99 1.63
N ALA A 26 -5.18 -5.75 0.49
CA ALA A 26 -3.76 -6.01 0.33
C ALA A 26 -3.09 -5.01 -0.62
N VAL A 27 -1.78 -4.87 -0.50
CA VAL A 27 -0.97 -4.02 -1.36
C VAL A 27 0.14 -4.86 -1.99
N GLN A 28 0.32 -4.73 -3.29
CA GLN A 28 1.41 -5.33 -4.05
C GLN A 28 2.31 -4.24 -4.59
N LEU A 29 3.63 -4.33 -4.39
CA LEU A 29 4.61 -3.31 -4.76
C LEU A 29 5.86 -3.97 -5.31
N GLU A 30 6.50 -3.32 -6.28
CA GLU A 30 7.94 -3.48 -6.52
C GLU A 30 8.66 -2.36 -5.75
N LEU A 31 9.57 -2.75 -4.84
CA LEU A 31 10.28 -1.85 -3.94
C LEU A 31 11.77 -2.18 -3.90
N SER A 32 12.63 -1.17 -3.75
CA SER A 32 14.05 -1.36 -3.38
C SER A 32 14.40 -0.51 -2.16
N THR A 33 15.40 -0.92 -1.39
CA THR A 33 15.94 -0.17 -0.24
C THR A 33 17.45 -0.01 -0.33
N THR A 34 18.01 1.05 0.25
CA THR A 34 19.47 1.23 0.38
C THR A 34 20.08 0.42 1.54
N SER A 35 19.25 -0.22 2.38
CA SER A 35 19.67 -1.02 3.53
C SER A 35 19.58 -2.52 3.23
N ASP A 36 20.34 -3.33 3.97
CA ASP A 36 20.33 -4.80 3.91
C ASP A 36 19.18 -5.44 4.72
N ARG A 37 18.30 -4.59 5.25
CA ARG A 37 17.13 -4.93 6.06
C ARG A 37 16.10 -3.82 5.93
N GLY A 38 14.90 -4.06 6.46
CA GLY A 38 13.86 -3.05 6.51
C GLY A 38 12.48 -3.64 6.67
N ALA A 39 11.51 -2.75 6.84
CA ALA A 39 10.11 -3.10 6.86
C ALA A 39 9.26 -1.93 6.37
N ILE A 40 8.04 -2.26 5.95
CA ILE A 40 7.01 -1.27 5.63
C ILE A 40 5.77 -1.50 6.45
N GLU A 41 5.07 -0.41 6.68
CA GLU A 41 3.71 -0.37 7.19
C GLU A 41 2.83 0.27 6.11
N VAL A 42 1.66 -0.31 5.90
CA VAL A 42 0.64 0.22 5.00
C VAL A 42 -0.63 0.50 5.80
N THR A 43 -1.20 1.68 5.66
CA THR A 43 -2.41 2.09 6.38
C THR A 43 -3.48 2.49 5.37
N LEU A 44 -4.68 1.97 5.56
CA LEU A 44 -5.88 2.26 4.78
C LEU A 44 -6.81 3.16 5.60
N GLU A 45 -7.26 4.26 5.01
CA GLU A 45 -8.12 5.25 5.65
C GLU A 45 -9.28 5.63 4.72
N GLN A 46 -10.41 5.99 5.33
CA GLN A 46 -11.49 6.76 4.70
C GLN A 46 -11.23 8.24 4.98
N VAL A 47 -11.29 9.07 3.96
CA VAL A 47 -11.15 10.52 4.09
C VAL A 47 -12.48 11.17 3.75
N GLY A 48 -13.08 11.79 4.76
CA GLY A 48 -14.33 12.53 4.64
C GLY A 48 -14.18 13.77 3.76
N GLN A 49 -15.31 14.25 3.23
CA GLN A 49 -15.36 15.48 2.43
C GLN A 49 -14.86 16.74 3.16
N ASP A 50 -14.91 16.73 4.50
CA ASP A 50 -14.36 17.78 5.37
C ASP A 50 -12.84 17.66 5.61
N GLY A 51 -12.21 16.63 5.04
CA GLY A 51 -10.79 16.32 5.19
C GLY A 51 -10.45 15.50 6.43
N SER A 52 -11.42 15.11 7.25
CA SER A 52 -11.21 14.18 8.37
C SER A 52 -10.78 12.82 7.84
N ALA A 53 -9.87 12.15 8.55
CA ALA A 53 -9.42 10.80 8.21
C ALA A 53 -9.83 9.82 9.29
N ALA A 54 -10.47 8.73 8.88
CA ALA A 54 -10.85 7.60 9.72
C ALA A 54 -10.04 6.37 9.31
N TYR A 55 -9.35 5.77 10.27
CA TYR A 55 -8.63 4.51 10.10
C TYR A 55 -9.59 3.39 9.69
N LEU A 56 -9.21 2.60 8.68
CA LEU A 56 -9.93 1.40 8.26
C LEU A 56 -9.13 0.14 8.61
N SER A 57 -7.90 0.02 8.12
CA SER A 57 -7.05 -1.15 8.33
C SER A 57 -5.57 -0.80 8.16
N GLU A 58 -4.70 -1.74 8.50
CA GLU A 58 -3.26 -1.65 8.28
C GLU A 58 -2.65 -3.02 8.04
N GLY A 59 -1.44 -3.03 7.50
CA GLY A 59 -0.61 -4.22 7.33
C GLY A 59 0.87 -3.88 7.51
N PHE A 60 1.65 -4.88 7.86
CA PHE A 60 3.08 -4.73 8.11
C PHE A 60 3.86 -5.89 7.48
N LEU A 61 5.04 -5.58 6.93
CA LEU A 61 5.94 -6.60 6.43
C LEU A 61 7.40 -6.22 6.66
N ASN A 62 8.12 -7.08 7.37
CA ASN A 62 9.58 -7.12 7.33
C ASN A 62 10.03 -7.76 6.01
N PHE A 63 10.90 -7.08 5.27
CA PHE A 63 11.34 -7.47 3.93
C PHE A 63 11.98 -8.86 3.87
N GLU A 64 12.59 -9.36 4.94
CA GLU A 64 13.13 -10.72 4.95
C GLU A 64 12.02 -11.79 4.90
N HIS A 65 10.82 -11.46 5.36
CA HIS A 65 9.65 -12.35 5.36
C HIS A 65 8.80 -12.24 4.08
N ARG A 66 9.23 -11.46 3.08
CA ARG A 66 8.44 -11.17 1.85
C ARG A 66 8.06 -12.38 1.00
N ARG A 67 8.66 -13.53 1.26
CA ARG A 67 8.41 -14.75 0.48
C ARG A 67 6.98 -15.25 0.72
N VAL A 68 6.18 -15.21 -0.34
CA VAL A 68 4.82 -15.75 -0.35
C VAL A 68 4.85 -17.28 -0.42
N ARG A 69 3.92 -17.91 0.29
CA ARG A 69 3.77 -19.36 0.37
C ARG A 69 2.30 -19.76 0.27
N ALA A 70 2.07 -21.02 -0.09
CA ALA A 70 0.75 -21.62 0.12
C ALA A 70 0.56 -21.84 1.62
N ASP A 71 -0.57 -21.41 2.15
CA ASP A 71 -0.89 -21.63 3.56
C ASP A 71 -1.29 -23.10 3.81
N PRO A 72 -0.69 -23.77 4.80
CA PRO A 72 -1.15 -25.10 5.23
C PRO A 72 -2.48 -25.08 6.00
N GLY A 73 -2.95 -23.92 6.47
CA GLY A 73 -4.11 -23.76 7.36
C GLY A 73 -5.44 -23.38 6.70
N GLY A 74 -5.47 -23.15 5.39
CA GLY A 74 -6.69 -22.72 4.67
C GLY A 74 -6.98 -21.22 4.71
N HIS A 75 -5.95 -20.37 4.81
CA HIS A 75 -6.05 -18.91 4.73
C HIS A 75 -6.73 -18.48 3.42
N GLU A 76 -7.77 -17.67 3.55
CA GLU A 76 -8.61 -17.22 2.45
C GLU A 76 -8.21 -15.82 1.94
N GLY A 77 -7.28 -15.15 2.62
CA GLY A 77 -6.75 -13.86 2.19
C GLY A 77 -5.83 -13.98 0.96
N PRO A 78 -5.59 -12.85 0.26
CA PRO A 78 -4.88 -12.85 -1.01
C PRO A 78 -3.40 -13.23 -0.90
N VAL A 79 -2.80 -13.14 0.29
CA VAL A 79 -1.36 -13.33 0.49
C VAL A 79 -1.11 -14.03 1.81
N TRP A 80 -0.24 -15.03 1.80
CA TRP A 80 0.21 -15.68 3.02
C TRP A 80 1.74 -15.73 3.11
N HIS A 81 2.23 -15.37 4.31
CA HIS A 81 3.63 -15.45 4.68
C HIS A 81 3.79 -16.46 5.82
N SER A 82 4.78 -17.36 5.73
CA SER A 82 4.97 -18.38 6.76
C SER A 82 5.56 -17.84 8.06
N TRP A 83 6.17 -16.65 8.01
CA TRP A 83 6.94 -16.03 9.10
C TRP A 83 8.07 -16.92 9.65
N SER A 84 8.39 -18.03 8.98
CA SER A 84 9.37 -19.00 9.45
C SER A 84 10.78 -18.57 9.09
N LYS A 85 11.75 -18.95 9.93
CA LYS A 85 13.17 -18.70 9.67
C LYS A 85 13.66 -19.35 8.36
N ALA A 86 13.07 -20.49 7.99
CA ALA A 86 13.43 -21.23 6.78
C ALA A 86 13.03 -20.49 5.49
N ASP A 87 12.09 -19.55 5.58
CA ASP A 87 11.61 -18.75 4.46
C ASP A 87 12.16 -17.33 4.43
N LEU A 88 13.14 -16.99 5.28
CA LEU A 88 13.82 -15.72 5.17
C LEU A 88 14.51 -15.58 3.81
N ALA A 89 14.30 -14.44 3.16
CA ALA A 89 14.95 -14.06 1.91
C ALA A 89 15.84 -12.83 2.17
N PRO A 90 17.13 -12.86 1.80
CA PRO A 90 18.03 -11.73 2.05
C PRO A 90 17.53 -10.46 1.34
N VAL A 91 17.80 -9.29 1.92
CA VAL A 91 17.52 -8.00 1.29
C VAL A 91 18.83 -7.47 0.73
N ASN A 92 18.90 -7.35 -0.59
CA ASN A 92 20.09 -6.86 -1.27
C ASN A 92 19.92 -5.36 -1.55
N PRO A 93 20.78 -4.48 -0.99
CA PRO A 93 20.66 -3.04 -1.20
C PRO A 93 20.61 -2.65 -2.69
N GLY A 94 19.62 -1.84 -3.06
CA GLY A 94 19.42 -1.34 -4.43
C GLY A 94 18.76 -2.33 -5.39
N GLU A 95 18.58 -3.60 -5.03
CA GLU A 95 17.87 -4.57 -5.86
C GLU A 95 16.35 -4.46 -5.64
N PRO A 96 15.54 -4.39 -6.71
CA PRO A 96 14.09 -4.46 -6.61
C PRO A 96 13.63 -5.79 -6.03
N MET A 97 12.58 -5.75 -5.21
CA MET A 97 11.93 -6.93 -4.65
C MET A 97 10.42 -6.77 -4.71
N ASP A 98 9.74 -7.89 -4.97
CA ASP A 98 8.29 -7.95 -4.88
C ASP A 98 7.86 -8.02 -3.42
N ILE A 99 6.98 -7.09 -3.06
CA ILE A 99 6.42 -6.95 -1.72
C ILE A 99 4.91 -7.10 -1.83
N GLN A 100 4.36 -8.00 -1.04
CA GLN A 100 2.92 -8.15 -0.89
C GLN A 100 2.59 -8.02 0.59
N VAL A 101 1.71 -7.09 0.94
CA VAL A 101 1.31 -6.83 2.32
C VAL A 101 -0.19 -7.00 2.43
N GLU A 102 -0.61 -8.04 3.12
CA GLU A 102 -2.00 -8.20 3.54
C GLU A 102 -2.28 -7.31 4.75
N MET A 103 -3.43 -6.63 4.74
CA MET A 103 -3.94 -5.85 5.86
C MET A 103 -4.93 -6.69 6.68
N TYR A 104 -5.20 -6.27 7.92
CA TYR A 104 -6.23 -6.92 8.72
C TYR A 104 -7.60 -6.89 8.02
N PRO A 105 -8.40 -7.96 8.16
CA PRO A 105 -9.69 -8.02 7.50
C PRO A 105 -10.64 -7.00 8.08
N ILE A 106 -11.45 -6.40 7.21
CA ILE A 106 -12.46 -5.41 7.57
C ILE A 106 -13.79 -5.77 6.92
N SER A 107 -14.86 -5.22 7.48
CA SER A 107 -16.15 -5.06 6.79
C SER A 107 -16.59 -3.62 7.02
N SER A 108 -16.50 -2.79 5.98
CA SER A 108 -16.69 -1.35 6.07
C SER A 108 -17.26 -0.77 4.80
N ILE A 109 -18.08 0.27 4.94
CA ILE A 109 -18.64 1.02 3.81
C ILE A 109 -17.99 2.40 3.77
N VAL A 110 -17.26 2.69 2.70
CA VAL A 110 -16.79 4.04 2.39
C VAL A 110 -17.87 4.73 1.58
N ARG A 111 -18.35 5.89 2.04
CA ARG A 111 -19.53 6.54 1.47
C ARG A 111 -19.23 7.27 0.17
N ALA A 112 -20.25 7.40 -0.67
CA ALA A 112 -20.20 8.30 -1.83
C ALA A 112 -19.75 9.72 -1.41
N GLY A 113 -18.85 10.31 -2.20
CA GLY A 113 -18.24 11.61 -1.92
C GLY A 113 -17.01 11.56 -1.00
N ASP A 114 -16.82 10.51 -0.20
CA ASP A 114 -15.59 10.30 0.56
C ASP A 114 -14.49 9.71 -0.35
N ARG A 115 -13.27 9.61 0.18
CA ARG A 115 -12.10 9.09 -0.55
C ARG A 115 -11.48 7.91 0.19
N ILE A 116 -10.82 7.04 -0.56
CA ILE A 116 -9.95 6.00 0.01
C ILE A 116 -8.51 6.51 -0.04
N ARG A 117 -7.80 6.39 1.08
CA ARG A 117 -6.40 6.77 1.20
C ARG A 117 -5.56 5.58 1.62
N LEU A 118 -4.47 5.35 0.89
CA LEU A 118 -3.40 4.44 1.24
C LEU A 118 -2.17 5.25 1.65
N THR A 119 -1.65 4.99 2.85
CA THR A 119 -0.36 5.52 3.30
C THR A 119 0.63 4.37 3.39
N ILE A 120 1.81 4.54 2.81
CA ILE A 120 2.94 3.61 2.90
C ILE A 120 4.06 4.32 3.65
N ALA A 121 4.50 3.75 4.76
CA ALA A 121 5.57 4.27 5.58
C ALA A 121 6.70 3.25 5.69
N ALA A 122 7.94 3.73 5.76
CA ALA A 122 9.00 2.94 6.38
C ALA A 122 8.62 2.74 7.84
N ALA A 123 8.74 1.51 8.35
CA ALA A 123 8.36 1.22 9.72
C ALA A 123 9.17 2.09 10.70
N ASP A 124 8.45 2.86 11.51
CA ASP A 124 9.02 3.79 12.50
C ASP A 124 9.32 3.03 13.81
N ALA A 125 10.48 3.32 14.41
CA ALA A 125 10.94 2.69 15.63
C ALA A 125 10.02 2.92 16.84
N ASP A 126 9.15 3.95 16.78
CA ASP A 126 8.22 4.30 17.85
C ASP A 126 6.99 3.37 17.94
N ASN A 127 6.54 2.79 16.82
CA ASN A 127 5.31 1.99 16.75
C ASN A 127 5.58 0.49 16.59
N LEU A 128 6.71 0.13 16.00
CA LEU A 128 7.07 -1.26 15.75
C LEU A 128 8.52 -1.47 16.16
N VAL A 129 8.76 -2.44 17.06
CA VAL A 129 10.11 -2.94 17.33
C VAL A 129 10.54 -3.78 16.15
N VAL A 130 10.85 -3.11 15.04
CA VAL A 130 11.59 -3.70 13.95
C VAL A 130 13.07 -3.64 14.36
N PRO A 131 13.89 -4.69 14.13
CA PRO A 131 15.33 -4.67 14.43
C PRO A 131 16.15 -3.59 13.68
N THR A 132 15.50 -2.66 12.98
CA THR A 132 16.06 -1.59 12.15
C THR A 132 16.53 -0.39 12.97
N GLN A 133 17.10 -0.62 14.15
CA GLN A 133 17.69 0.44 14.94
C GLN A 133 18.95 0.99 14.23
N GLY A 134 18.85 2.18 13.63
CA GLY A 134 20.00 3.08 13.46
C GLY A 134 20.43 3.52 12.05
N ASP A 135 19.95 2.90 10.96
CA ASP A 135 20.45 3.22 9.62
C ASP A 135 19.46 4.08 8.82
N GLU A 136 19.93 5.20 8.26
CA GLU A 136 19.18 5.98 7.26
C GLU A 136 18.97 5.12 6.00
N ALA A 137 17.75 4.60 5.83
CA ALA A 137 17.36 3.82 4.67
C ALA A 137 16.41 4.65 3.78
N THR A 138 16.65 4.62 2.46
CA THR A 138 15.73 5.17 1.47
C THR A 138 14.97 4.03 0.80
N LEU A 139 13.63 4.10 0.84
CA LEU A 139 12.75 3.21 0.09
C LEU A 139 12.41 3.84 -1.26
N THR A 140 12.55 3.07 -2.34
CA THR A 140 12.12 3.46 -3.69
C THR A 140 11.02 2.50 -4.14
N ILE A 141 9.89 3.03 -4.60
CA ILE A 141 8.72 2.26 -5.05
C ILE A 141 8.48 2.52 -6.52
N THR A 142 8.26 1.46 -7.29
CA THR A 142 7.90 1.55 -8.71
C THR A 142 6.44 1.98 -8.85
N ILE A 143 6.22 3.04 -9.64
CA ILE A 143 4.89 3.60 -9.94
C ILE A 143 4.71 3.63 -11.46
N GLY A 144 3.53 3.22 -11.94
CA GLY A 144 3.21 3.16 -13.36
C GLY A 144 3.83 1.97 -14.10
N GLY A 145 3.30 1.68 -15.30
CA GLY A 145 3.68 0.51 -16.09
C GLY A 145 3.16 -0.82 -15.54
N GLU A 146 3.57 -1.93 -16.15
CA GLU A 146 3.08 -3.28 -15.81
C GLU A 146 3.40 -3.72 -14.38
N ARG A 147 4.54 -3.24 -13.84
CA ARG A 147 5.03 -3.52 -12.47
C ARG A 147 4.61 -2.46 -11.45
N ALA A 148 3.63 -1.61 -11.78
CA ALA A 148 3.12 -0.61 -10.87
C ALA A 148 2.55 -1.27 -9.60
N GLY A 149 2.78 -0.61 -8.46
CA GLY A 149 2.12 -0.96 -7.22
C GLY A 149 0.59 -0.90 -7.31
N ARG A 150 -0.10 -1.80 -6.59
CA ARG A 150 -1.57 -1.97 -6.62
C ARG A 150 -2.12 -2.11 -5.21
N LEU A 151 -3.31 -1.55 -4.98
CA LEU A 151 -4.14 -1.85 -3.82
C LEU A 151 -5.28 -2.75 -4.28
N ILE A 152 -5.41 -3.86 -3.58
CA ILE A 152 -6.44 -4.87 -3.77
C ILE A 152 -7.45 -4.65 -2.66
N LEU A 153 -8.69 -4.37 -3.05
CA LEU A 153 -9.81 -4.23 -2.14
C LEU A 153 -10.80 -5.37 -2.38
N PRO A 154 -11.18 -6.12 -1.35
CA PRO A 154 -12.24 -7.13 -1.46
C PRO A 154 -13.60 -6.44 -1.49
N THR A 155 -13.95 -5.87 -2.66
CA THR A 155 -15.19 -5.13 -2.85
C THR A 155 -16.36 -6.07 -3.07
N VAL A 156 -17.44 -5.90 -2.30
CA VAL A 156 -18.66 -6.72 -2.46
C VAL A 156 -19.54 -6.20 -3.60
N ASN A 157 -19.49 -4.90 -3.86
CA ASN A 157 -20.25 -4.23 -4.91
C ASN A 157 -19.35 -3.75 -6.06
N GLU A 158 -18.90 -4.69 -6.90
CA GLU A 158 -17.96 -4.47 -8.00
C GLU A 158 -18.37 -3.39 -9.02
N SER A 159 -19.64 -2.96 -9.04
CA SER A 159 -20.13 -1.87 -9.89
C SER A 159 -19.63 -0.48 -9.46
N VAL A 160 -19.12 -0.33 -8.23
CA VAL A 160 -18.53 0.91 -7.72
C VAL A 160 -17.05 0.66 -7.48
N ILE A 161 -16.26 1.09 -8.45
CA ILE A 161 -14.84 0.89 -8.49
C ILE A 161 -14.16 2.18 -8.02
N PRO A 162 -13.33 2.16 -6.96
CA PRO A 162 -12.54 3.33 -6.60
C PRO A 162 -11.63 3.72 -7.77
N THR A 163 -11.87 4.88 -8.37
CA THR A 163 -11.01 5.42 -9.42
C THR A 163 -9.69 5.88 -8.82
N ALA A 164 -8.61 5.16 -9.13
CA ALA A 164 -7.30 5.74 -9.36
C ALA A 164 -7.13 5.82 -10.89
N GLN A 165 -6.93 7.03 -11.45
CA GLN A 165 -6.97 7.21 -12.91
C GLN A 165 -5.98 6.28 -13.64
N VAL A 166 -6.49 5.60 -14.67
CA VAL A 166 -5.72 4.92 -15.72
C VAL A 166 -4.67 5.88 -16.28
N VAL A 167 -3.41 5.46 -16.33
CA VAL A 167 -2.37 6.16 -17.10
C VAL A 167 -2.56 5.81 -18.57
N GLU A 168 -2.88 6.79 -19.42
CA GLU A 168 -2.94 6.60 -20.87
C GLU A 168 -1.61 6.03 -21.40
N GLY A 169 -1.69 4.93 -22.17
CA GLY A 169 -0.54 4.17 -22.67
C GLY A 169 0.00 3.08 -21.72
N GLY A 170 -0.63 2.84 -20.57
CA GLY A 170 -0.23 1.79 -19.62
C GLY A 170 -0.88 0.43 -19.83
N PHE A 171 -1.92 0.34 -20.67
CA PHE A 171 -2.71 -0.88 -20.85
C PHE A 171 -3.18 -1.02 -22.30
N ASP A 172 -2.46 -1.80 -23.08
CA ASP A 172 -2.96 -2.33 -24.35
C ASP A 172 -3.89 -3.53 -24.05
N GLY A 173 -5.17 -3.25 -23.77
CA GLY A 173 -6.25 -4.20 -24.08
C GLY A 173 -6.65 -5.29 -23.08
N GLU A 174 -6.31 -5.24 -21.78
CA GLU A 174 -6.79 -6.24 -20.80
C GLU A 174 -7.40 -5.65 -19.51
N SER A 175 -8.33 -6.41 -18.90
CA SER A 175 -9.25 -5.99 -17.83
C SER A 175 -8.66 -5.99 -16.40
N GLY A 176 -8.83 -4.86 -15.69
CA GLY A 176 -9.15 -4.78 -14.25
C GLY A 176 -8.02 -4.76 -13.22
N GLY A 177 -7.36 -3.62 -13.02
CA GLY A 177 -6.53 -3.34 -11.83
C GLY A 177 -6.25 -1.84 -11.66
N TYR A 178 -6.22 -1.32 -10.42
CA TYR A 178 -6.05 0.11 -10.16
C TYR A 178 -4.57 0.49 -10.02
N ALA A 179 -4.09 1.36 -10.91
CA ALA A 179 -2.78 1.99 -10.83
C ALA A 179 -2.92 3.40 -10.23
N PHE A 180 -1.98 3.76 -9.34
CA PHE A 180 -2.03 5.03 -8.63
C PHE A 180 -1.33 6.16 -9.36
N ARG A 181 -1.98 7.34 -9.38
CA ARG A 181 -1.36 8.61 -9.79
C ARG A 181 -1.17 9.52 -8.57
N ARG A 182 -0.05 10.23 -8.51
CA ARG A 182 0.18 11.36 -7.58
C ARG A 182 -0.64 12.57 -8.06
N PRO A 183 -1.48 13.20 -7.24
CA PRO A 183 -2.08 14.48 -7.59
C PRO A 183 -0.95 15.49 -7.84
N VAL A 184 -1.08 16.27 -8.90
CA VAL A 184 -0.14 17.34 -9.27
C VAL A 184 0.21 18.15 -8.00
N ASP A 185 1.50 18.28 -7.69
CA ASP A 185 1.96 19.20 -6.63
C ASP A 185 1.29 20.57 -6.89
N PRO A 186 0.72 21.27 -5.89
CA PRO A 186 0.60 22.72 -6.04
C PRO A 186 2.01 23.23 -6.34
N PRO A 187 2.21 24.17 -7.28
CA PRO A 187 3.54 24.69 -7.52
C PRO A 187 4.11 25.14 -6.18
N MET A 188 5.25 24.55 -5.80
CA MET A 188 6.03 25.01 -4.66
C MET A 188 6.53 26.41 -5.01
N VAL A 189 5.68 27.42 -4.82
CA VAL A 189 6.12 28.81 -4.82
C VAL A 189 6.87 28.98 -3.52
N ARG A 190 8.18 28.78 -3.60
CA ARG A 190 9.12 29.24 -2.57
C ARG A 190 9.30 30.74 -2.79
N SER A 191 8.63 31.56 -1.99
CA SER A 191 9.15 32.90 -1.67
C SER A 191 10.16 32.73 -0.53
N GLY A 192 11.34 33.35 -0.69
CA GLY A 192 12.37 33.41 0.34
C GLY A 192 11.96 34.22 1.56
#